data_AF-A0A2G6SYS2-F1
#
_entry.id   AF-A0A2G6SYS2-F1
#
_cell.length_a   1.000
_cell.length_b   1.000
_cell.length_c   1.000
_cell.angle_alpha   90.00
_cell.angle_beta   90.00
_cell.angle_gamma   90.00
#
_symmetry.space_group_name_H-M   'P 1'
#
loop_
_entity.id
_entity.type
_entity.pdbx_description
1 polymer ?
#
loop_
_entity_poly.entity_id
_entity_poly.type
_entity_poly.pdbx_seq_one_letter_code
_entity_poly.pdbx_strand_id
1 'polypeptide(L)'
;MPLSFPILKSIHRGSCLGAGLLAASAISLVACGGGGGDDPDAPGGGGDGTTPVVALTELEADWVQKGCVKAGAQSYKRTLRARITATNTLDYYEGVLTFAGSDCAGAYQAAGPSKTGTVTFTRSEANPTLAAHWGELRTVIGTRAGAIWTLQPNRVLCLVGDEIPTIQPTLGSVASTVATIPADTCYTR
;
A
#
# COMPACT_ATOMS: atom_id res chain seq x y z
N MET A 1 30.62 -14.01 13.14
CA MET A 1 30.24 -12.98 14.13
C MET A 1 28.72 -13.03 14.27
N PRO A 2 28.15 -13.58 15.35
CA PRO A 2 26.70 -13.67 15.50
C PRO A 2 26.13 -12.35 16.03
N LEU A 3 25.16 -11.78 15.30
CA LEU A 3 24.41 -10.60 15.73
C LEU A 3 23.21 -11.05 16.58
N SER A 4 23.18 -10.53 17.80
CA SER A 4 22.18 -10.80 18.83
C SER A 4 20.95 -9.90 18.61
N PHE A 5 19.77 -10.50 18.51
CA PHE A 5 18.49 -9.78 18.48
C PHE A 5 17.97 -9.55 19.91
N PRO A 6 17.51 -8.32 20.27
CA PRO A 6 16.85 -8.10 21.54
C PRO A 6 15.37 -8.49 21.49
N ILE A 7 14.99 -9.34 22.44
CA ILE A 7 13.62 -9.78 22.76
C ILE A 7 12.88 -8.60 23.42
N LEU A 8 11.80 -8.10 22.81
CA LEU A 8 10.91 -7.14 23.47
C LEU A 8 9.92 -7.88 24.38
N LYS A 9 9.95 -7.53 25.68
CA LYS A 9 9.09 -8.06 26.74
C LYS A 9 7.68 -7.45 26.65
N SER A 10 6.68 -8.34 26.67
CA SER A 10 5.27 -8.04 26.94
C SER A 10 5.09 -7.42 28.33
N ILE A 11 4.32 -6.34 28.42
CA ILE A 11 3.85 -5.76 29.69
C ILE A 11 2.32 -5.85 29.71
N HIS A 12 1.82 -6.80 30.49
CA HIS A 12 0.45 -6.84 30.98
C HIS A 12 0.31 -5.98 32.24
N ARG A 13 -0.64 -5.03 32.22
CA ARG A 13 -1.44 -4.55 33.36
C ARG A 13 -2.81 -4.19 32.77
N GLY A 14 -3.96 -4.61 33.27
CA GLY A 14 -4.36 -4.91 34.65
C GLY A 14 -5.52 -3.97 35.00
N SER A 15 -6.72 -4.54 35.09
CA SER A 15 -8.08 -3.95 35.20
C SER A 15 -8.29 -2.80 36.18
N CYS A 16 -9.33 -1.99 35.91
CA CYS A 16 -10.28 -1.53 36.94
C CYS A 16 -11.67 -1.20 36.36
N LEU A 17 -12.69 -1.52 37.15
CA LEU A 17 -14.13 -1.50 36.88
C LEU A 17 -14.73 -0.10 36.74
N GLY A 18 -15.87 -0.02 36.03
CA GLY A 18 -16.83 1.08 36.13
C GLY A 18 -18.17 0.68 35.50
N ALA A 19 -19.12 0.28 36.34
CA ALA A 19 -20.53 0.05 35.98
C ALA A 19 -21.28 1.38 35.82
N GLY A 20 -22.28 1.45 34.93
CA GLY A 20 -23.21 2.57 34.92
C GLY A 20 -24.12 2.73 33.68
N LEU A 21 -25.31 2.15 33.78
CA LEU A 21 -26.62 2.60 33.27
C LEU A 21 -26.88 2.91 31.78
N LEU A 22 -27.75 2.07 31.21
CA LEU A 22 -28.92 2.31 30.35
C LEU A 22 -29.26 3.76 29.94
N ALA A 23 -29.41 3.98 28.62
CA ALA A 23 -30.49 4.80 28.06
C ALA A 23 -30.78 4.37 26.62
N ALA A 24 -31.99 3.83 26.40
CA ALA A 24 -32.58 3.61 25.09
C ALA A 24 -33.14 4.94 24.55
N SER A 25 -32.94 5.23 23.27
CA SER A 25 -33.70 6.24 22.54
C SER A 25 -33.69 5.91 21.04
N ALA A 26 -34.77 5.28 20.58
CA ALA A 26 -35.12 5.26 19.16
C ALA A 26 -35.74 6.61 18.80
N ILE A 27 -35.28 7.25 17.72
CA ILE A 27 -35.97 8.38 17.11
C ILE A 27 -36.08 8.10 15.60
N SER A 28 -37.31 7.87 15.18
CA SER A 28 -37.77 7.85 13.80
C SER A 28 -38.05 9.28 13.35
N LEU A 29 -37.54 9.71 12.19
CA LEU A 29 -37.93 10.95 11.50
C LEU A 29 -37.99 10.61 10.00
N VAL A 30 -39.15 10.22 9.45
CA VAL A 30 -40.21 11.07 8.85
C VAL A 30 -39.71 11.93 7.69
N ALA A 31 -40.23 11.61 6.50
CA ALA A 31 -40.16 12.37 5.27
C ALA A 31 -41.21 13.49 5.22
N CYS A 32 -40.82 14.66 4.72
CA CYS A 32 -41.59 15.78 4.11
C CYS A 32 -40.58 16.93 3.99
N GLY A 33 -40.44 17.75 2.94
CA GLY A 33 -41.29 18.12 1.83
C GLY A 33 -41.08 19.62 1.60
N GLY A 34 -40.73 20.03 0.37
CA GLY A 34 -41.01 21.36 -0.18
C GLY A 34 -39.96 22.47 -0.05
N GLY A 35 -39.87 23.28 -1.12
CA GLY A 35 -39.47 24.69 -1.06
C GLY A 35 -38.25 25.07 -1.89
N GLY A 36 -38.48 25.69 -3.06
CA GLY A 36 -37.42 26.29 -3.87
C GLY A 36 -36.84 27.57 -3.23
N GLY A 37 -35.60 27.87 -3.62
CA GLY A 37 -34.90 29.11 -3.32
C GLY A 37 -33.63 29.15 -4.15
N ASP A 38 -33.52 30.20 -4.98
CA ASP A 38 -32.39 30.52 -5.85
C ASP A 38 -31.08 30.74 -5.07
N ASP A 39 -30.00 30.14 -5.60
CA ASP A 39 -28.55 30.42 -5.48
C ASP A 39 -27.91 30.68 -4.09
N PRO A 40 -26.74 30.06 -3.80
CA PRO A 40 -25.53 30.42 -4.55
C PRO A 40 -24.60 29.24 -4.90
N ASP A 41 -23.83 29.45 -5.98
CA ASP A 41 -22.56 28.80 -6.31
C ASP A 41 -21.87 28.15 -5.10
N ALA A 42 -22.13 26.86 -4.90
CA ALA A 42 -21.23 26.00 -4.16
C ALA A 42 -20.09 25.65 -5.11
N PRO A 43 -18.82 26.01 -4.83
CA PRO A 43 -17.73 25.44 -5.59
C PRO A 43 -17.74 23.95 -5.30
N GLY A 44 -18.16 23.19 -6.31
CA GLY A 44 -18.04 21.75 -6.37
C GLY A 44 -16.58 21.39 -6.13
N GLY A 45 -16.25 21.05 -4.89
CA GLY A 45 -15.05 20.33 -4.53
C GLY A 45 -15.20 18.88 -4.97
N GLY A 46 -15.35 18.67 -6.27
CA GLY A 46 -15.18 17.39 -6.92
C GLY A 46 -13.71 17.01 -6.81
N GLY A 47 -13.31 16.52 -5.65
CA GLY A 47 -12.13 15.70 -5.57
C GLY A 47 -12.44 14.47 -6.40
N ASP A 48 -11.89 14.40 -7.61
CA ASP A 48 -11.79 13.18 -8.42
C ASP A 48 -10.88 12.15 -7.73
N GLY A 49 -11.12 11.92 -6.43
CA GLY A 49 -10.58 10.81 -5.67
C GLY A 49 -11.25 9.56 -6.19
N THR A 50 -10.73 9.05 -7.30
CA THR A 50 -11.09 7.73 -7.80
C THR A 50 -10.92 6.77 -6.63
N THR A 51 -12.04 6.17 -6.21
CA THR A 51 -12.02 5.20 -5.11
C THR A 51 -11.06 4.07 -5.51
N PRO A 52 -10.14 3.66 -4.63
CA PRO A 52 -9.23 2.57 -4.93
C PRO A 52 -9.98 1.33 -5.42
N VAL A 53 -9.60 0.82 -6.60
CA VAL A 53 -10.27 -0.33 -7.23
C VAL A 53 -9.44 -1.58 -7.02
N VAL A 54 -10.12 -2.67 -6.69
CA VAL A 54 -9.52 -4.00 -6.61
C VAL A 54 -9.46 -4.63 -7.99
N ALA A 55 -8.52 -4.19 -8.81
CA ALA A 55 -8.30 -4.76 -10.14
C ALA A 55 -6.81 -5.06 -10.31
N LEU A 56 -6.48 -6.32 -10.63
CA LEU A 56 -5.08 -6.73 -10.82
C LEU A 56 -4.41 -5.92 -11.95
N THR A 57 -5.18 -5.51 -12.97
CA THR A 57 -4.74 -4.63 -14.06
C THR A 57 -4.23 -3.27 -13.59
N GLU A 58 -4.67 -2.79 -12.43
CA GLU A 58 -4.14 -1.56 -11.84
C GLU A 58 -2.74 -1.72 -11.27
N LEU A 59 -2.32 -2.96 -10.93
CA LEU A 59 -0.97 -3.26 -10.49
C LEU A 59 0.01 -3.40 -11.67
N GLU A 60 -0.48 -3.76 -12.86
CA GLU A 60 0.34 -3.88 -14.06
C GLU A 60 0.85 -2.51 -14.52
N ALA A 61 2.14 -2.28 -14.32
CA ALA A 61 2.82 -1.07 -14.76
C ALA A 61 4.34 -1.19 -14.56
N ASP A 62 5.03 -0.18 -15.05
CA ASP A 62 6.36 0.20 -14.64
C ASP A 62 6.25 1.25 -13.52
N TRP A 63 6.86 0.95 -12.38
CA TRP A 63 6.77 1.70 -11.14
C TRP A 63 8.16 2.18 -10.74
N VAL A 64 8.27 3.43 -10.29
CA VAL A 64 9.52 4.03 -9.84
C VAL A 64 9.38 4.41 -8.38
N GLN A 65 10.36 4.03 -7.56
CA GLN A 65 10.39 4.39 -6.15
C GLN A 65 10.40 5.91 -6.00
N LYS A 66 9.57 6.43 -5.10
CA LYS A 66 9.44 7.88 -4.86
C LYS A 66 10.74 8.44 -4.29
N GLY A 67 11.28 7.74 -3.28
CA GLY A 67 12.49 8.12 -2.57
C GLY A 67 13.73 8.08 -3.44
N CYS A 68 14.69 8.93 -3.07
CA CYS A 68 16.01 8.98 -3.68
C CYS A 68 17.05 8.48 -2.66
N VAL A 69 17.78 7.43 -3.00
CA VAL A 69 18.87 6.92 -2.17
C VAL A 69 20.16 7.60 -2.60
N LYS A 70 20.81 8.32 -1.68
CA LYS A 70 22.09 9.00 -1.94
C LYS A 70 23.25 8.06 -1.62
N ALA A 71 24.22 7.93 -2.53
CA ALA A 71 25.48 7.24 -2.24
C ALA A 71 26.66 8.01 -2.86
N GLY A 72 27.28 8.87 -2.07
CA GLY A 72 28.40 9.71 -2.52
C GLY A 72 27.98 10.65 -3.65
N ALA A 73 28.71 10.61 -4.76
CA ALA A 73 28.45 11.42 -5.95
C ALA A 73 27.37 10.86 -6.88
N GLN A 74 26.65 9.82 -6.45
CA GLN A 74 25.58 9.18 -7.20
C GLN A 74 24.32 9.06 -6.34
N SER A 75 23.21 8.85 -7.03
CA SER A 75 21.93 8.59 -6.39
C SER A 75 21.10 7.60 -7.18
N TYR A 76 20.17 6.94 -6.51
CA TYR A 76 19.48 5.77 -7.03
C TYR A 76 17.99 5.78 -6.74
N LYS A 77 17.23 5.23 -7.68
CA LYS A 77 15.83 4.85 -7.47
C LYS A 77 15.63 3.40 -7.87
N ARG A 78 14.90 2.64 -7.07
CA ARG A 78 14.46 1.30 -7.48
C ARG A 78 13.34 1.43 -8.50
N THR A 79 13.32 0.51 -9.45
CA THR A 79 12.19 0.31 -10.36
C THR A 79 11.57 -1.04 -10.11
N LEU A 80 10.27 -1.10 -10.20
CA LEU A 80 9.48 -2.31 -10.15
C LEU A 80 8.69 -2.40 -11.44
N ARG A 81 8.74 -3.56 -12.10
CA ARG A 81 7.84 -3.86 -13.22
C ARG A 81 6.96 -5.03 -12.82
N ALA A 82 5.65 -4.83 -12.98
CA ALA A 82 4.64 -5.85 -12.80
C ALA A 82 4.04 -6.18 -14.17
N ARG A 83 3.91 -7.47 -14.47
CA ARG A 83 3.28 -7.97 -15.69
C ARG A 83 2.35 -9.12 -15.35
N ILE A 84 1.07 -9.00 -15.71
CA ILE A 84 0.11 -10.05 -15.43
C ILE A 84 0.40 -11.24 -16.35
N THR A 85 0.47 -12.43 -15.76
CA THR A 85 0.73 -13.68 -16.48
C THR A 85 -0.41 -14.68 -16.35
N ALA A 86 -1.29 -14.49 -15.37
CA ALA A 86 -2.54 -15.24 -15.22
C ALA A 86 -3.57 -14.43 -14.42
N THR A 87 -4.80 -14.95 -14.27
CA THR A 87 -5.93 -14.26 -13.62
C THR A 87 -5.62 -13.63 -12.26
N ASN A 88 -4.79 -14.28 -11.44
CA ASN A 88 -4.40 -13.81 -10.12
C ASN A 88 -2.87 -13.78 -9.91
N THR A 89 -2.11 -13.77 -11.01
CA THR A 89 -0.65 -13.91 -10.97
C THR A 89 0.01 -12.82 -11.79
N LEU A 90 1.06 -12.23 -11.22
CA LEU A 90 1.96 -11.34 -11.94
C LEU A 90 3.41 -11.80 -11.78
N ASP A 91 4.19 -11.55 -12.82
CA ASP A 91 5.64 -11.60 -12.73
C ASP A 91 6.15 -10.28 -12.16
N TYR A 92 7.04 -10.42 -11.18
CA TYR A 92 7.68 -9.35 -10.43
C TYR A 92 9.10 -9.16 -10.94
N TYR A 93 9.41 -7.95 -11.40
CA TYR A 93 10.72 -7.58 -11.89
C TYR A 93 11.24 -6.38 -11.10
N GLU A 94 12.53 -6.36 -10.82
CA GLU A 94 13.20 -5.23 -10.19
C GLU A 94 14.36 -4.71 -11.04
N GLY A 95 14.60 -3.41 -10.92
CA GLY A 95 15.75 -2.72 -11.51
C GLY A 95 16.15 -1.51 -10.69
N VAL A 96 17.13 -0.78 -11.19
CA VAL A 96 17.66 0.42 -10.55
C VAL A 96 17.92 1.48 -11.62
N LEU A 97 17.52 2.72 -11.34
CA LEU A 97 17.98 3.90 -12.05
C LEU A 97 19.11 4.55 -11.26
N THR A 98 20.23 4.81 -11.92
CA THR A 98 21.40 5.47 -11.35
C THR A 98 21.57 6.84 -11.97
N PHE A 99 21.63 7.87 -11.13
CA PHE A 99 21.79 9.26 -11.51
C PHE A 99 23.16 9.78 -11.08
N ALA A 100 23.68 10.74 -11.83
CA ALA A 100 24.80 11.55 -11.37
C ALA A 100 24.33 12.56 -10.31
N GLY A 101 25.15 12.80 -9.28
CA GLY A 101 24.81 13.70 -8.18
C GLY A 101 23.85 13.04 -7.18
N SER A 102 23.38 13.83 -6.21
CA SER A 102 22.73 13.33 -5.01
C SER A 102 21.20 13.38 -5.00
N ASP A 103 20.56 13.88 -6.05
CA ASP A 103 19.15 14.29 -5.96
C ASP A 103 18.22 13.54 -6.94
N CYS A 104 18.69 12.42 -7.52
CA CYS A 104 17.94 11.60 -8.47
C CYS A 104 17.28 12.43 -9.59
N ALA A 105 18.04 13.37 -10.13
CA ALA A 105 17.59 14.35 -11.11
C ALA A 105 18.42 14.24 -12.39
N GLY A 106 17.80 14.60 -13.52
CA GLY A 106 18.45 14.57 -14.83
C GLY A 106 18.54 13.18 -15.44
N ALA A 107 19.52 13.00 -16.33
CA ALA A 107 19.72 11.75 -17.06
C ALA A 107 20.14 10.61 -16.11
N TYR A 108 19.69 9.40 -16.42
CA TYR A 108 20.00 8.21 -15.65
C TYR A 108 20.55 7.09 -16.53
N GLN A 109 21.27 6.17 -15.89
CA GLN A 109 21.59 4.85 -16.42
C GLN A 109 20.66 3.83 -15.77
N ALA A 110 20.06 2.96 -16.58
CA ALA A 110 19.17 1.92 -16.08
C ALA A 110 19.88 0.56 -16.03
N ALA A 111 19.70 -0.16 -14.92
CA ALA A 111 20.04 -1.57 -14.80
C ALA A 111 18.75 -2.38 -14.57
N GLY A 112 18.49 -3.37 -15.44
CA GLY A 112 17.24 -4.14 -15.44
C GLY A 112 16.09 -3.44 -16.19
N PRO A 113 14.82 -3.77 -15.89
CA PRO A 113 14.40 -4.67 -14.82
C PRO A 113 14.55 -6.16 -15.19
N SER A 114 14.98 -6.97 -14.23
CA SER A 114 15.13 -8.43 -14.35
C SER A 114 14.07 -9.13 -13.52
N LYS A 115 13.60 -10.30 -13.96
CA LYS A 115 12.59 -11.07 -13.21
C LYS A 115 13.19 -11.53 -11.89
N THR A 116 12.57 -11.15 -10.79
CA THR A 116 13.00 -11.49 -9.42
C THR A 116 12.04 -12.48 -8.77
N GLY A 117 10.80 -12.58 -9.25
CA GLY A 117 9.87 -13.60 -8.81
C GLY A 117 8.52 -13.56 -9.51
N THR A 118 7.58 -14.28 -8.93
CA THR A 118 6.17 -14.31 -9.33
C THR A 118 5.33 -14.16 -8.07
N VAL A 119 4.29 -13.33 -8.12
CA VAL A 119 3.34 -13.13 -7.03
C VAL A 119 2.01 -13.74 -7.42
N THR A 120 1.47 -14.60 -6.57
CA THR A 120 0.14 -15.19 -6.73
C THR A 120 -0.78 -14.69 -5.63
N PHE A 121 -1.81 -13.93 -6.01
CA PHE A 121 -2.78 -13.36 -5.08
C PHE A 121 -3.91 -14.32 -4.77
N THR A 122 -4.31 -14.37 -3.51
CA THR A 122 -5.41 -15.22 -3.02
C THR A 122 -6.62 -14.42 -2.56
N ARG A 123 -6.42 -13.14 -2.26
CA ARG A 123 -7.43 -12.27 -1.67
C ARG A 123 -7.13 -10.83 -2.06
N SER A 124 -8.19 -10.04 -2.20
CA SER A 124 -8.06 -8.63 -2.50
C SER A 124 -9.30 -7.86 -2.03
N GLU A 125 -9.09 -6.69 -1.45
CA GLU A 125 -10.12 -5.86 -0.80
C GLU A 125 -9.78 -4.38 -0.99
N ALA A 126 -10.77 -3.50 -0.94
CA ALA A 126 -10.56 -2.06 -0.96
C ALA A 126 -11.47 -1.35 0.02
N ASN A 127 -11.03 -0.15 0.39
CA ASN A 127 -11.81 0.86 1.09
C ASN A 127 -11.49 2.22 0.44
N PRO A 128 -12.04 3.34 0.95
CA PRO A 128 -11.75 4.65 0.38
C PRO A 128 -10.27 5.09 0.44
N THR A 129 -9.43 4.47 1.28
CA THR A 129 -8.02 4.88 1.46
C THR A 129 -7.02 4.07 0.65
N LEU A 130 -7.28 2.78 0.40
CA LEU A 130 -6.46 1.94 -0.47
C LEU A 130 -7.19 0.68 -0.95
N ALA A 131 -6.66 0.09 -2.03
CA ALA A 131 -6.89 -1.30 -2.41
C ALA A 131 -5.69 -2.15 -1.97
N ALA A 132 -5.92 -3.36 -1.48
CA ALA A 132 -4.88 -4.30 -1.06
C ALA A 132 -5.08 -5.66 -1.74
N HIS A 133 -3.96 -6.28 -2.13
CA HIS A 133 -3.91 -7.61 -2.70
C HIS A 133 -2.94 -8.47 -1.90
N TRP A 134 -3.45 -9.53 -1.29
CA TRP A 134 -2.66 -10.48 -0.48
C TRP A 134 -2.33 -11.72 -1.29
N GLY A 135 -1.10 -12.20 -1.16
CA GLY A 135 -0.59 -13.35 -1.88
C GLY A 135 0.74 -13.87 -1.35
N GLU A 136 1.33 -14.75 -2.13
CA GLU A 136 2.68 -15.29 -1.91
C GLU A 136 3.60 -14.80 -3.03
N LEU A 137 4.76 -14.24 -2.66
CA LEU A 137 5.87 -14.03 -3.57
C LEU A 137 6.76 -15.27 -3.57
N ARG A 138 6.98 -15.87 -4.73
CA ARG A 138 8.01 -16.87 -4.96
C ARG A 138 9.14 -16.27 -5.78
N THR A 139 10.33 -16.17 -5.20
CA THR A 139 11.51 -15.62 -5.88
C THR A 139 12.10 -16.62 -6.86
N VAL A 140 12.91 -16.13 -7.81
CA VAL A 140 13.61 -16.98 -8.79
C VAL A 140 14.60 -17.96 -8.15
N ILE A 141 15.06 -17.69 -6.92
CA ILE A 141 15.92 -18.59 -6.14
C ILE A 141 15.12 -19.58 -5.27
N GLY A 142 13.79 -19.60 -5.39
CA GLY A 142 12.91 -20.56 -4.72
C GLY A 142 12.44 -20.17 -3.32
N THR A 143 12.85 -19.00 -2.79
CA THR A 143 12.36 -18.46 -1.51
C THR A 143 10.91 -18.04 -1.64
N ARG A 144 10.14 -18.19 -0.55
CA ARG A 144 8.73 -17.78 -0.46
C ARG A 144 8.55 -16.76 0.66
N ALA A 145 7.71 -15.76 0.42
CA ALA A 145 7.39 -14.70 1.38
C ALA A 145 5.94 -14.25 1.23
N GLY A 146 5.34 -13.73 2.31
CA GLY A 146 4.05 -13.07 2.23
C GLY A 146 4.16 -11.80 1.39
N ALA A 147 3.17 -11.54 0.54
CA ALA A 147 3.14 -10.35 -0.31
C ALA A 147 1.80 -9.64 -0.18
N ILE A 148 1.83 -8.37 0.22
CA ILE A 148 0.68 -7.49 0.27
C ILE A 148 1.00 -6.26 -0.57
N TRP A 149 0.31 -6.14 -1.70
CA TRP A 149 0.47 -5.02 -2.61
C TRP A 149 -0.68 -4.05 -2.37
N THR A 150 -0.37 -2.80 -2.01
CA THR A 150 -1.38 -1.80 -1.70
C THR A 150 -1.31 -0.65 -2.70
N LEU A 151 -2.44 -0.36 -3.32
CA LEU A 151 -2.59 0.75 -4.25
C LEU A 151 -3.44 1.83 -3.58
N GLN A 152 -2.81 2.95 -3.29
CA GLN A 152 -3.45 4.15 -2.78
C GLN A 152 -3.96 5.02 -3.95
N PRO A 153 -4.82 6.02 -3.66
CA PRO A 153 -5.15 7.08 -4.60
C PRO A 153 -3.90 7.70 -5.23
N ASN A 154 -4.05 8.26 -6.43
CA ASN A 154 -2.97 8.86 -7.21
C ASN A 154 -1.86 7.87 -7.63
N ARG A 155 -2.20 6.57 -7.73
CA ARG A 155 -1.29 5.52 -8.22
C ARG A 155 -0.01 5.49 -7.39
N VAL A 156 -0.16 5.37 -6.07
CA VAL A 156 0.95 5.12 -5.16
C VAL A 156 0.90 3.66 -4.72
N LEU A 157 1.88 2.88 -5.16
CA LEU A 157 2.01 1.47 -4.83
C LEU A 157 2.95 1.31 -3.64
N CYS A 158 2.49 0.72 -2.54
CA CYS A 158 3.35 0.31 -1.43
C CYS A 158 3.31 -1.22 -1.31
N LEU A 159 4.47 -1.80 -1.01
CA LEU A 159 4.60 -3.24 -0.80
C LEU A 159 4.84 -3.50 0.69
N VAL A 160 4.09 -4.44 1.24
CA VAL A 160 4.24 -4.92 2.61
C VAL A 160 4.42 -6.43 2.55
N GLY A 161 5.43 -6.96 3.21
CA GLY A 161 5.68 -8.40 3.20
C GLY A 161 6.94 -8.79 3.96
N ASP A 162 6.85 -9.91 4.65
CA ASP A 162 7.93 -10.56 5.37
C ASP A 162 7.71 -12.09 5.35
N GLU A 163 7.08 -12.64 6.37
CA GLU A 163 6.75 -14.05 6.52
C GLU A 163 5.38 -14.33 5.88
N ILE A 164 5.11 -15.58 5.52
CA ILE A 164 3.79 -16.00 5.03
C ILE A 164 2.92 -16.28 6.25
N PRO A 165 1.95 -15.41 6.59
CA PRO A 165 1.18 -15.62 7.79
C PRO A 165 0.15 -16.73 7.59
N THR A 166 -0.11 -17.52 8.64
CA THR A 166 -1.22 -18.48 8.66
C THR A 166 -2.58 -17.78 8.60
N ILE A 167 -2.66 -16.54 9.10
CA ILE A 167 -3.84 -15.67 9.06
C ILE A 167 -3.43 -14.34 8.43
N GLN A 168 -4.03 -14.01 7.29
CA GLN A 168 -3.74 -12.75 6.62
C GLN A 168 -4.27 -11.56 7.43
N PRO A 169 -3.52 -10.43 7.51
CA PRO A 169 -3.99 -9.24 8.19
C PRO A 169 -5.26 -8.69 7.55
N THR A 170 -6.05 -7.95 8.33
CA THR A 170 -7.24 -7.27 7.83
C THR A 170 -6.86 -6.05 7.00
N LEU A 171 -7.77 -5.58 6.13
CA LEU A 171 -7.56 -4.36 5.36
C LEU A 171 -7.26 -3.14 6.25
N GLY A 172 -7.95 -3.02 7.39
CA GLY A 172 -7.70 -1.94 8.36
C GLY A 172 -6.29 -1.98 8.94
N SER A 173 -5.80 -3.17 9.33
CA SER A 173 -4.41 -3.33 9.82
C SER A 173 -3.40 -2.99 8.74
N VAL A 174 -3.63 -3.43 7.49
CA VAL A 174 -2.77 -3.09 6.35
C VAL A 174 -2.74 -1.58 6.11
N ALA A 175 -3.89 -0.90 6.17
CA ALA A 175 -3.96 0.55 6.05
C ALA A 175 -3.19 1.28 7.16
N SER A 176 -3.29 0.83 8.41
CA SER A 176 -2.49 1.36 9.52
C SER A 176 -1.00 1.16 9.29
N THR A 177 -0.58 -0.03 8.83
CA THR A 177 0.84 -0.29 8.51
C THR A 177 1.33 0.63 7.39
N VAL A 178 0.59 0.73 6.29
CA VAL A 178 0.95 1.60 5.14
C VAL A 178 1.07 3.06 5.57
N ALA A 179 0.22 3.55 6.48
CA ALA A 179 0.30 4.90 7.00
C ALA A 179 1.59 5.18 7.80
N THR A 180 2.27 4.15 8.31
CA THR A 180 3.56 4.29 9.02
C THR A 180 4.77 4.13 8.10
N ILE A 181 4.57 3.62 6.89
CA ILE A 181 5.64 3.43 5.90
C ILE A 181 6.04 4.81 5.35
N PRO A 182 7.34 5.16 5.34
CA PRO A 182 7.79 6.40 4.73
C PRO A 182 7.36 6.47 3.26
N ALA A 183 6.78 7.59 2.83
CA ALA A 183 6.27 7.74 1.46
C ALA A 183 7.34 7.48 0.38
N ASP A 184 8.62 7.68 0.72
CA ASP A 184 9.79 7.44 -0.11
C ASP A 184 10.07 5.96 -0.41
N THR A 185 9.54 5.02 0.37
CA THR A 185 9.69 3.58 0.09
C THR A 185 8.63 3.04 -0.85
N CYS A 186 7.57 3.81 -1.10
CA CYS A 186 6.53 3.47 -2.06
C CYS A 186 6.93 3.87 -3.49
N TYR A 187 6.16 3.40 -4.46
CA TYR A 187 6.39 3.59 -5.87
C TYR A 187 5.26 4.40 -6.51
N THR A 188 5.55 5.04 -7.64
CA THR A 188 4.60 5.79 -8.45
C THR A 188 4.80 5.49 -9.93
N ARG A 189 3.79 5.78 -10.76
CA ARG A 189 3.79 5.59 -12.21
C ARG A 189 3.14 6.77 -12.91
#